data_AF-A0A4Y8C0C2-F1
#
_entry.id   AF-A0A4Y8C0C2-F1
#
_cell.length_a   1.000
_cell.length_b   1.000
_cell.length_c   1.000
_cell.angle_alpha   90.00
_cell.angle_beta   90.00
_cell.angle_gamma   90.00
#
_symmetry.space_group_name_H-M   'P 1'
#
loop_
_entity.id
_entity.type
_entity.pdbx_description
1 polymer ?
#
loop_
_entity_poly.entity_id
_entity_poly.type
_entity_poly.pdbx_seq_one_letter_code
_entity_poly.pdbx_strand_id
1 'polypeptide(L)' 'PKYSLNGAFLDIKTDKINFVGTDTKRLAIYTLEKANNQEFSFSIPKKAIMEMQKLFYEKIEIFYDQNMLIAKNEN' A
#
# COMPACT_ATOMS: atom_id res chain seq x y z
N PRO A 1 -9.87 18.46 7.62
CA PRO A 1 -8.82 17.41 7.54
C PRO A 1 -8.62 16.96 6.09
N LYS A 2 -7.38 16.88 5.58
CA LYS A 2 -7.12 16.34 4.23
C LYS A 2 -7.00 14.82 4.31
N TYR A 3 -8.12 14.11 4.14
CA TYR A 3 -8.19 12.65 4.36
C TYR A 3 -7.28 11.84 3.42
N SER A 4 -7.06 12.32 2.19
CA SER A 4 -6.17 11.67 1.20
C SER A 4 -4.71 11.59 1.64
N LEU A 5 -4.28 12.43 2.58
CA LEU A 5 -2.90 12.45 3.11
C LEU A 5 -2.78 11.70 4.45
N ASN A 6 -3.89 11.21 5.00
CA ASN A 6 -3.90 10.50 6.28
C ASN A 6 -3.80 8.98 6.07
N GLY A 7 -2.68 8.57 5.49
CA GLY A 7 -2.48 7.19 5.05
C GLY A 7 -1.20 7.02 4.23
N ALA A 8 -1.19 5.99 3.41
CA ALA A 8 -0.16 5.77 2.41
C ALA A 8 -0.81 5.59 1.04
N PHE A 9 -0.07 5.90 -0.02
CA PHE A 9 -0.44 5.68 -1.39
C PHE A 9 0.42 4.55 -1.95
N LEU A 10 -0.23 3.51 -2.48
CA LEU A 10 0.44 2.41 -3.16
C LEU A 10 0.26 2.61 -4.66
N ASP A 11 1.36 2.68 -5.39
CA ASP A 11 1.39 2.83 -6.84
C ASP A 11 2.12 1.64 -7.46
N ILE A 12 1.38 0.78 -8.14
CA ILE A 12 1.87 -0.44 -8.76
C ILE A 12 2.01 -0.18 -10.25
N LYS A 13 3.25 -0.32 -10.73
CA LYS A 13 3.66 -0.20 -12.12
C LYS A 13 4.05 -1.56 -12.67
N THR A 14 4.20 -1.63 -13.98
CA THR A 14 4.65 -2.83 -14.68
C THR A 14 5.99 -3.37 -14.19
N ASP A 15 6.91 -2.53 -13.74
CA ASP A 15 8.28 -2.89 -13.34
C ASP A 15 8.55 -2.76 -11.82
N LYS A 16 7.72 -2.03 -11.10
CA LYS A 16 7.95 -1.71 -9.69
C LYS A 16 6.68 -1.40 -8.91
N ILE A 17 6.84 -1.31 -7.60
CA ILE A 17 5.80 -0.91 -6.67
C ILE A 17 6.35 0.22 -5.79
N ASN A 18 5.66 1.36 -5.78
CA ASN A 18 5.99 2.52 -4.95
C ASN A 18 5.06 2.62 -3.74
N PHE A 19 5.64 2.63 -2.55
CA PHE A 19 4.96 2.93 -1.30
C PHE A 19 5.25 4.38 -0.93
N VAL A 20 4.22 5.20 -0.90
CA VAL A 20 4.34 6.65 -0.76
C VAL A 20 3.61 7.12 0.50
N GLY A 21 4.28 7.92 1.33
CA GLY A 21 3.68 8.55 2.51
C GLY A 21 4.07 10.02 2.59
N THR A 22 3.14 10.90 2.98
CA THR A 22 3.43 12.33 3.09
C THR A 22 2.53 13.02 4.12
N ASP A 23 3.07 14.07 4.74
CA ASP A 23 2.34 15.00 5.60
C ASP A 23 2.24 16.42 5.02
N THR A 24 2.44 16.57 3.69
CA THR A 24 2.58 17.83 2.92
C THR A 24 3.88 18.61 3.11
N LYS A 25 4.67 18.31 4.15
CA LYS A 25 5.97 18.96 4.38
C LYS A 25 7.12 18.07 3.95
N ARG A 26 6.96 16.75 4.12
CA ARG A 26 7.90 15.71 3.70
C ARG A 26 7.19 14.61 2.92
N LEU A 27 7.94 13.96 2.05
CA LEU A 27 7.50 12.84 1.24
C LEU A 27 8.49 11.69 1.44
N ALA A 28 7.99 10.52 1.78
CA ALA A 28 8.75 9.28 1.83
C ALA A 28 8.28 8.39 0.68
N ILE A 29 9.24 7.81 -0.05
CA ILE A 29 9.00 6.85 -1.13
C ILE A 29 9.90 5.65 -0.88
N TYR A 30 9.30 4.46 -0.86
CA TYR A 30 10.01 3.20 -0.93
C TYR A 30 9.61 2.47 -2.21
N THR A 31 10.60 2.06 -3.00
CA THR A 31 10.36 1.39 -4.28
C THR A 31 10.82 -0.06 -4.17
N LEU A 32 9.90 -0.97 -4.50
CA LEU A 32 10.16 -2.40 -4.64
C LEU A 32 10.19 -2.73 -6.14
N GLU A 33 11.36 -3.11 -6.64
CA GLU A 33 11.52 -3.58 -8.02
C GLU A 33 10.85 -4.96 -8.17
N LYS A 34 9.76 -5.02 -8.93
CA LYS A 34 8.93 -6.22 -9.11
C LYS A 34 8.11 -6.08 -10.37
N ALA A 35 8.26 -7.04 -11.29
CA ALA A 35 7.42 -7.12 -12.46
C ALA A 35 5.96 -7.45 -12.08
N ASN A 36 5.01 -6.66 -12.59
CA ASN A 36 3.58 -6.83 -12.38
C ASN A 36 2.85 -6.85 -13.72
N ASN A 37 1.79 -7.65 -13.82
CA ASN A 37 1.00 -7.78 -15.05
C ASN A 37 0.00 -6.64 -15.26
N GLN A 38 -0.23 -5.83 -14.21
CA GLN A 38 -1.25 -4.78 -14.20
C GLN A 38 -0.74 -3.57 -13.42
N GLU A 39 -1.16 -2.39 -13.86
CA GLU A 39 -0.91 -1.15 -13.14
C GLU A 39 -2.18 -0.70 -12.43
N PHE A 40 -2.03 -0.26 -11.19
CA PHE A 40 -3.10 0.37 -10.43
C PHE A 40 -2.52 1.17 -9.27
N SER A 41 -3.34 2.05 -8.71
CA SER A 41 -2.94 2.81 -7.53
C SER A 41 -4.11 3.01 -6.60
N PHE A 42 -3.84 3.04 -5.30
CA PHE A 42 -4.87 3.25 -4.30
C PHE A 42 -4.30 3.85 -3.02
N SER A 43 -5.17 4.51 -2.25
CA SER A 43 -4.83 5.09 -0.96
C SER A 43 -5.29 4.18 0.17
N ILE A 44 -4.40 3.88 1.11
CA ILE A 44 -4.65 3.07 2.29
C ILE A 44 -4.79 4.00 3.50
N PRO A 45 -5.91 3.98 4.23
CA PRO A 45 -6.08 4.77 5.44
C PRO A 45 -5.05 4.38 6.51
N LYS A 46 -4.51 5.37 7.25
CA LYS A 46 -3.53 5.15 8.33
C LYS A 46 -3.95 4.07 9.33
N LYS A 47 -5.23 4.05 9.72
CA LYS A 47 -5.77 3.06 10.67
C LYS A 47 -5.62 1.63 10.13
N ALA A 48 -5.89 1.40 8.84
CA ALA A 48 -5.74 0.09 8.23
C ALA A 48 -4.27 -0.35 8.20
N ILE A 49 -3.34 0.56 7.87
CA ILE A 49 -1.89 0.28 7.91
C ILE A 49 -1.46 -0.15 9.31
N MET A 50 -1.90 0.58 10.34
CA MET A 50 -1.56 0.27 11.73
C MET A 50 -2.09 -1.09 12.17
N GLU A 51 -3.28 -1.50 11.74
CA GLU A 51 -3.80 -2.84 12.05
C GLU A 51 -3.09 -3.94 11.24
N MET A 52 -2.79 -3.69 9.96
CA MET A 52 -2.03 -4.64 9.12
C MET A 52 -0.65 -4.93 9.73
N GLN A 53 0.05 -3.91 10.23
CA GLN A 53 1.35 -4.08 10.88
C GLN A 53 1.32 -4.91 12.17
N LYS A 54 0.17 -5.00 12.84
CA LYS A 54 0.00 -5.85 14.04
C LYS A 54 -0.35 -7.30 13.71
N LEU A 55 -0.97 -7.53 12.55
CA LEU A 55 -1.47 -8.85 12.15
C LEU A 55 -0.44 -9.61 11.32
N PHE A 56 0.38 -8.91 10.54
CA PHE A 56 1.25 -9.54 9.56
C PHE A 56 2.73 -9.41 9.94
N TYR A 57 3.28 -10.46 10.53
CA TYR A 57 4.71 -10.61 10.83
C TYR A 57 5.45 -11.48 9.81
N GLU A 58 4.70 -12.19 8.96
CA GLU A 58 5.23 -13.15 8.00
C GLU A 58 4.81 -12.79 6.56
N LYS A 59 4.95 -13.74 5.63
CA LYS A 59 4.60 -13.56 4.23
C LYS A 59 3.09 -13.24 4.10
N ILE A 60 2.79 -12.25 3.27
CA ILE A 60 1.43 -11.79 2.97
C ILE A 60 1.19 -11.94 1.47
N GLU A 61 0.02 -12.44 1.12
CA GLU A 61 -0.53 -12.39 -0.24
C GLU A 61 -1.54 -11.25 -0.32
N ILE A 62 -1.41 -10.41 -1.34
CA ILE A 62 -2.28 -9.27 -1.56
C ILE A 62 -3.13 -9.51 -2.80
N PHE A 63 -4.44 -9.49 -2.62
CA PHE A 63 -5.46 -9.50 -3.67
C PHE A 63 -6.10 -8.12 -3.73
N TYR A 64 -6.42 -7.64 -4.92
CA TYR A 64 -6.99 -6.31 -5.09
C TYR A 64 -7.91 -6.25 -6.30
N ASP A 65 -8.84 -5.30 -6.25
CA ASP A 65 -9.61 -4.81 -7.38
C ASP A 65 -9.66 -3.27 -7.35
N GLN A 66 -10.57 -2.66 -8.10
CA GLN A 66 -10.69 -1.20 -8.18
C GLN A 66 -11.05 -0.52 -6.84
N ASN A 67 -11.70 -1.24 -5.93
CA ASN A 67 -12.30 -0.68 -4.71
C ASN A 67 -11.79 -1.33 -3.42
N MET A 68 -11.20 -2.53 -3.51
CA MET A 68 -10.87 -3.35 -2.36
C MET A 68 -9.46 -3.92 -2.45
N LEU A 69 -8.77 -3.94 -1.30
CA LEU A 69 -7.56 -4.72 -1.09
C LEU A 69 -7.83 -5.73 0.02
N ILE A 70 -7.45 -6.98 -0.23
CA ILE A 70 -7.45 -8.07 0.74
C ILE A 70 -6.01 -8.52 0.95
N ALA A 71 -5.55 -8.46 2.19
CA ALA A 71 -4.30 -9.05 2.62
C ALA A 71 -4.59 -10.39 3.32
N LYS A 72 -4.00 -11.47 2.82
CA LYS A 72 -4.11 -12.82 3.35
C LYS A 72 -2.75 -13.30 3.85
N ASN A 73 -2.74 -14.00 4.96
CA ASN A 73 -1.60 -14.72 5.52
C ASN A 73 -2.07 -16.16 5.85
N GLU A 74 -1.14 -17.11 6.04
CA GLU A 74 -1.49 -18.51 6.31
C GLU A 74 -1.84 -18.84 7.78
N ASN A 75 -1.79 -17.85 8.69
CA ASN A 75 -2.18 -18.02 10.10
C ASN A 75 -3.70 -18.06 10.33
#